data_AF-A0A6P5DT68-F1
#
_entry.id   AF-A0A6P5DT68-F1
#
_cell.length_a   1.000
_cell.length_b   1.000
_cell.length_c   1.000
_cell.angle_alpha   90.00
_cell.angle_beta   90.00
_cell.angle_gamma   90.00
#
_symmetry.space_group_name_H-M   'P 1'
#
loop_
_entity.id
_entity.type
_entity.pdbx_description
1 polymer ?
#
loop_
_entity_poly.entity_id
_entity_poly.type
_entity_poly.pdbx_seq_one_letter_code
_entity_poly.pdbx_strand_id
1 'polypeptide(L)'
;MPSPMRSLFIISVSCVIVFIVFCVFNFGGEQGFQRLNNSDTWVLTQVCTSLIKDKTPLLWRNKLMMYEKSSCEAYLTQSHYITAPLSKEEAEFRLAYIMVIHHNFDTFARLFRAIYMPQNVYCVHVDEKATVEFKDSVEQLLSCFPNAFLASKMEPVVYGGISRLQADLNCMKDLAASEVPWKYALNTCGQDFPLKTNREIVQYLKGFKGKNITPGVLPPAHAVGRTKYVHREHLGKELSYVIRTTALKPPPPHNLTIYFGSAYVALSREFTNFVLHDPRALDLLQWSKDTFSPDEHFWVTLNRIPVVS
;
A
#
# COMPACT_ATOMS: atom_id res chain seq x y z
N MET A 1 49.81 -35.96 42.73
CA MET A 1 48.39 -36.08 42.36
C MET A 1 47.92 -34.75 41.78
N PRO A 2 47.59 -34.62 40.49
CA PRO A 2 47.07 -33.37 39.95
C PRO A 2 45.65 -33.13 40.47
N SER A 3 45.33 -31.89 40.86
CA SER A 3 44.06 -31.57 41.50
C SER A 3 42.85 -31.79 40.57
N PRO A 4 41.70 -32.25 41.09
CA PRO A 4 40.51 -32.56 40.30
C PRO A 4 39.96 -31.36 39.52
N MET A 5 40.28 -30.12 39.92
CA MET A 5 39.88 -28.92 39.18
C MET A 5 40.61 -28.74 37.84
N ARG A 6 41.85 -29.23 37.71
CA ARG A 6 42.62 -29.06 36.46
C ARG A 6 42.09 -29.98 35.35
N SER A 7 41.65 -31.18 35.71
CA SER A 7 41.01 -32.12 34.78
C SER A 7 39.63 -31.65 34.31
N LEU A 8 38.82 -31.05 35.19
CA LEU A 8 37.51 -30.49 34.83
C LEU A 8 37.62 -29.33 33.83
N PHE A 9 38.64 -28.47 34.00
CA PHE A 9 38.87 -27.35 33.08
C PHE A 9 39.32 -27.83 31.69
N ILE A 10 40.18 -28.85 31.63
CA ILE A 10 40.64 -29.45 30.37
C ILE A 10 39.46 -30.10 29.62
N ILE A 11 38.61 -30.85 30.33
CA ILE A 11 37.42 -31.49 29.74
C ILE A 11 36.45 -30.43 29.19
N SER A 12 36.22 -29.34 29.93
CA SER A 12 35.36 -28.23 29.47
C SER A 12 35.89 -27.58 28.18
N VAL A 13 37.20 -27.32 28.11
CA VAL A 13 37.80 -26.68 26.92
C VAL A 13 37.77 -27.63 25.73
N SER A 14 38.05 -28.92 25.94
CA SER A 14 37.96 -29.94 24.90
C SER A 14 36.54 -30.10 24.34
N CYS A 15 35.50 -30.09 25.19
CA CYS A 15 34.12 -30.15 24.74
C CYS A 15 33.71 -28.94 23.88
N VAL A 16 34.14 -27.73 24.25
CA VAL A 16 33.86 -26.51 23.47
C VAL A 16 34.56 -26.57 22.10
N ILE A 17 35.81 -27.02 22.04
CA ILE A 17 36.54 -27.15 20.78
C ILE A 17 35.87 -28.19 19.86
N VAL A 18 35.47 -29.34 20.40
CA VAL A 18 34.74 -30.37 19.64
C VAL A 18 33.41 -29.83 19.12
N PHE A 19 32.69 -29.02 19.92
CA PHE A 19 31.43 -28.41 19.49
C PHE A 19 31.63 -27.37 18.38
N ILE A 20 32.70 -26.55 18.45
CA ILE A 20 33.05 -25.60 17.39
C ILE A 20 33.43 -26.33 16.10
N VAL A 21 34.26 -27.38 16.19
CA VAL A 21 34.63 -28.20 15.03
C VAL A 21 33.39 -28.87 14.45
N PHE A 22 32.49 -29.41 15.28
CA PHE A 22 31.24 -30.01 14.83
C PHE A 22 30.33 -28.99 14.14
N CYS A 23 30.19 -27.77 14.68
CA CYS A 23 29.43 -26.69 14.04
C CYS A 23 30.05 -26.27 12.71
N VAL A 24 31.37 -26.10 12.63
CA VAL A 24 32.06 -25.71 11.38
C VAL A 24 31.95 -26.81 10.32
N PHE A 25 32.05 -28.08 10.70
CA PHE A 25 31.98 -29.20 9.74
C PHE A 25 30.55 -29.62 9.36
N ASN A 26 29.55 -29.49 10.23
CA ASN A 26 28.17 -29.90 9.93
C ASN A 26 27.29 -28.76 9.43
N PHE A 27 27.56 -27.50 9.79
CA PHE A 27 26.79 -26.33 9.33
C PHE A 27 27.55 -25.47 8.30
N GLY A 28 28.77 -25.87 7.90
CA GLY A 28 29.55 -25.21 6.84
C GLY A 28 29.20 -25.64 5.41
N GLY A 29 28.25 -26.57 5.23
CA GLY A 29 27.80 -27.05 3.93
C GLY A 29 26.35 -26.65 3.65
N GLU A 30 26.13 -26.07 2.47
CA GLU A 30 24.86 -25.55 1.93
C GLU A 30 24.40 -24.17 2.41
N GLN A 31 25.19 -23.14 2.07
CA GLN A 31 24.56 -22.00 1.40
C GLN A 31 24.46 -22.34 -0.08
N GLY A 32 23.24 -22.47 -0.59
CA GLY A 32 22.95 -22.43 -2.01
C GLY A 32 23.39 -21.08 -2.57
N PHE A 33 24.67 -20.98 -2.89
CA PHE A 33 25.23 -19.83 -3.56
C PHE A 33 24.67 -19.86 -4.99
N GLN A 34 23.69 -18.99 -5.24
CA GLN A 34 23.40 -18.55 -6.60
C GLN A 34 24.73 -18.28 -7.28
N ARG A 35 24.96 -18.89 -8.45
CA ARG A 35 26.08 -18.56 -9.33
C ARG A 35 26.11 -17.04 -9.47
N LEU A 36 27.06 -16.38 -8.81
CA LEU A 36 27.34 -14.98 -9.06
C LEU A 36 27.82 -14.89 -10.51
N ASN A 37 27.09 -14.12 -11.32
CA ASN A 37 27.55 -13.75 -12.63
C ASN A 37 28.84 -12.93 -12.47
N ASN A 38 29.94 -13.39 -13.07
CA ASN A 38 31.28 -12.79 -12.96
C ASN A 38 31.38 -11.34 -13.47
N SER A 39 30.29 -10.77 -13.99
CA SER A 39 30.18 -9.35 -14.38
C SER A 39 30.11 -8.39 -13.21
N ASP A 40 29.71 -8.85 -12.01
CA ASP A 40 29.46 -7.96 -10.86
C ASP A 40 30.74 -7.66 -10.05
N THR A 41 31.74 -8.54 -10.09
CA THR A 41 32.98 -8.39 -9.32
C THR A 41 33.80 -7.18 -9.78
N TRP A 42 33.84 -6.92 -11.09
CA TRP A 42 34.56 -5.78 -11.65
C TRP A 42 33.88 -4.44 -11.28
N VAL A 43 32.55 -4.41 -11.34
CA VAL A 43 31.74 -3.23 -10.98
C VAL A 43 31.83 -2.94 -9.48
N LEU A 44 31.72 -3.96 -8.63
CA LEU A 44 31.91 -3.84 -7.18
C LEU A 44 33.31 -3.34 -6.84
N THR A 45 34.33 -3.85 -7.52
CA THR A 45 35.72 -3.41 -7.33
C THR A 45 35.88 -1.93 -7.71
N GLN A 46 35.28 -1.49 -8.82
CA GLN A 46 35.26 -0.08 -9.24
C GLN A 46 34.53 0.83 -8.25
N VAL A 47 33.38 0.39 -7.73
CA VAL A 47 32.59 1.17 -6.76
C VAL A 47 33.36 1.30 -5.44
N CYS A 48 33.94 0.21 -4.92
CA CYS A 48 34.76 0.24 -3.72
C CYS A 48 36.00 1.12 -3.90
N THR A 49 36.70 1.05 -5.05
CA THR A 49 37.87 1.91 -5.29
C THR A 49 37.52 3.39 -5.48
N SER A 50 36.33 3.73 -5.99
CA SER A 50 35.85 5.11 -6.04
C SER A 50 35.46 5.65 -4.67
N LEU A 51 34.84 4.83 -3.80
CA LEU A 51 34.52 5.19 -2.41
C LEU A 51 35.77 5.44 -1.57
N ILE A 52 36.80 4.59 -1.73
CA ILE A 52 38.09 4.75 -1.03
C ILE A 52 38.83 6.02 -1.46
N LYS A 53 38.56 6.55 -2.65
CA LYS A 53 39.26 7.71 -3.22
C LYS A 53 38.55 9.05 -2.98
N ASP A 54 37.53 9.12 -2.11
CA ASP A 54 36.73 10.33 -1.81
C ASP A 54 36.20 11.07 -3.05
N LYS A 55 36.13 10.38 -4.19
CA LYS A 55 35.46 10.83 -5.39
C LYS A 55 34.11 10.15 -5.39
N THR A 56 33.11 10.81 -4.82
CA THR A 56 31.71 10.41 -5.01
C THR A 56 31.24 10.89 -6.39
N PRO A 57 31.10 10.03 -7.42
CA PRO A 57 29.97 10.20 -8.28
C PRO A 57 28.78 9.68 -7.46
N LEU A 58 27.85 10.57 -7.12
CA LEU A 58 26.48 10.18 -6.76
C LEU A 58 25.85 9.50 -7.98
N LEU A 59 26.27 8.27 -8.26
CA LEU A 59 25.70 7.40 -9.25
C LEU A 59 24.59 6.62 -8.55
N TRP A 60 23.60 7.36 -8.03
CA TRP A 60 22.25 6.83 -7.91
C TRP A 60 21.81 6.54 -9.34
N ARG A 61 22.11 5.35 -9.84
CA ARG A 61 21.49 4.82 -11.05
C ARG A 61 20.04 4.44 -10.72
N ASN A 62 19.29 5.40 -10.21
CA ASN A 62 17.87 5.30 -9.94
C ASN A 62 17.12 5.97 -11.07
N LYS A 63 17.20 5.37 -12.26
CA LYS A 63 16.05 5.47 -13.13
C LYS A 63 15.43 4.09 -13.08
N LEU A 64 14.25 3.99 -12.48
CA LEU A 64 13.33 2.86 -12.65
C LEU A 64 12.89 2.88 -14.13
N MET A 65 13.84 2.72 -15.05
CA MET A 65 13.54 2.61 -16.47
C MET A 65 13.10 1.19 -16.71
N MET A 66 11.82 1.02 -17.02
CA MET A 66 11.42 -0.08 -17.85
C MET A 66 12.14 0.09 -19.18
N TYR A 67 13.13 -0.74 -19.46
CA TYR A 67 13.67 -0.81 -20.80
C TYR A 67 12.56 -1.32 -21.70
N GLU A 68 12.27 -0.58 -22.76
CA GLU A 68 11.21 -0.82 -23.77
C GLU A 68 11.22 -2.25 -24.39
N LYS A 69 12.22 -3.09 -24.05
CA LYS A 69 12.43 -4.45 -24.56
C LYS A 69 12.81 -5.50 -23.50
N SER A 70 12.72 -5.21 -22.20
CA SER A 70 12.95 -6.23 -21.16
C SER A 70 11.69 -7.05 -20.92
N SER A 71 11.80 -8.38 -20.86
CA SER A 71 10.69 -9.24 -20.43
C SER A 71 10.26 -8.87 -19.00
N CYS A 72 8.99 -9.08 -18.66
CA CYS A 72 8.51 -8.84 -17.30
C CYS A 72 9.31 -9.61 -16.25
N GLU A 73 9.72 -10.85 -16.55
CA GLU A 73 10.60 -11.63 -15.66
C GLU A 73 11.95 -10.93 -15.40
N ALA A 74 12.58 -10.41 -16.45
CA ALA A 74 13.82 -9.65 -16.30
C ALA A 74 13.60 -8.37 -15.50
N TYR A 75 12.50 -7.65 -15.74
CA TYR A 75 12.14 -6.44 -15.00
C TYR A 75 11.94 -6.71 -13.51
N LEU A 76 11.16 -7.74 -13.16
CA LEU A 76 10.89 -8.14 -11.78
C LEU A 76 12.19 -8.49 -11.04
N THR A 77 13.06 -9.24 -11.70
CA THR A 77 14.36 -9.66 -11.14
C THR A 77 15.30 -8.47 -10.94
N GLN A 78 15.49 -7.64 -11.97
CA GLN A 78 16.39 -6.47 -11.92
C GLN A 78 15.90 -5.40 -10.96
N SER A 79 14.58 -5.25 -10.80
CA SER A 79 13.99 -4.27 -9.90
C SER A 79 13.84 -4.78 -8.46
N HIS A 80 14.24 -6.04 -8.19
CA HIS A 80 14.17 -6.71 -6.89
C HIS A 80 12.75 -6.79 -6.31
N TYR A 81 11.75 -7.14 -7.13
CA TYR A 81 10.41 -7.45 -6.63
C TYR A 81 10.40 -8.80 -5.91
N ILE A 82 9.57 -8.89 -4.87
CA ILE A 82 9.29 -10.15 -4.17
C ILE A 82 8.32 -10.95 -5.01
N THR A 83 8.75 -12.11 -5.53
CA THR A 83 7.98 -12.93 -6.47
C THR A 83 7.30 -14.14 -5.84
N ALA A 84 7.57 -14.44 -4.57
CA ALA A 84 6.89 -15.49 -3.80
C ALA A 84 6.52 -15.00 -2.38
N PRO A 85 5.44 -15.51 -1.77
CA PRO A 85 5.10 -15.17 -0.38
C PRO A 85 6.25 -15.51 0.57
N LEU A 86 6.59 -14.59 1.48
CA LEU A 86 7.72 -14.77 2.41
C LEU A 86 7.38 -15.64 3.63
N SER A 87 6.09 -15.85 3.91
CA SER A 87 5.63 -16.72 4.99
C SER A 87 4.24 -17.28 4.71
N LYS A 88 3.92 -18.41 5.35
CA LYS A 88 2.56 -19.00 5.32
C LYS A 88 1.51 -18.04 5.88
N GLU A 89 1.86 -17.31 6.94
CA GLU A 89 0.98 -16.30 7.55
C GLU A 89 0.57 -15.22 6.54
N GLU A 90 1.54 -14.68 5.80
CA GLU A 90 1.27 -13.65 4.80
C GLU A 90 0.51 -14.22 3.58
N ALA A 91 0.79 -15.46 3.18
CA ALA A 91 0.09 -16.14 2.09
C ALA A 91 -1.41 -16.36 2.37
N GLU A 92 -1.75 -16.63 3.64
CA GLU A 92 -3.13 -16.89 4.09
C GLU A 92 -3.90 -15.61 4.41
N PHE A 93 -3.21 -14.52 4.75
CA PHE A 93 -3.81 -13.21 5.06
C PHE A 93 -3.54 -12.19 3.95
N ARG A 94 -4.22 -12.37 2.82
CA ARG A 94 -4.07 -11.53 1.63
C ARG A 94 -4.67 -10.14 1.84
N LEU A 95 -3.96 -9.10 1.40
CA LEU A 95 -4.39 -7.71 1.45
C LEU A 95 -4.82 -7.23 0.06
N ALA A 96 -5.74 -6.28 0.04
CA ALA A 96 -6.08 -5.48 -1.12
C ALA A 96 -5.58 -4.04 -0.93
N TYR A 97 -5.08 -3.43 -2.00
CA TYR A 97 -4.67 -2.02 -2.00
C TYR A 97 -5.47 -1.23 -3.03
N ILE A 98 -5.93 -0.06 -2.61
CA ILE A 98 -6.56 0.96 -3.46
C ILE A 98 -5.55 2.10 -3.58
N MET A 99 -4.99 2.31 -4.77
CA MET A 99 -3.93 3.30 -4.99
C MET A 99 -4.44 4.40 -5.90
N VAL A 100 -4.69 5.60 -5.36
CA VAL A 100 -5.13 6.76 -6.16
C VAL A 100 -3.93 7.67 -6.45
N ILE A 101 -3.56 7.78 -7.73
CA ILE A 101 -2.34 8.46 -8.18
C ILE A 101 -2.62 9.43 -9.32
N HIS A 102 -1.79 10.48 -9.46
CA HIS A 102 -1.99 11.49 -10.52
C HIS A 102 -0.69 12.04 -11.14
N HIS A 103 0.49 11.78 -10.55
CA HIS A 103 1.79 12.23 -11.07
C HIS A 103 2.96 11.47 -10.39
N ASN A 104 4.20 11.82 -10.75
CA ASN A 104 5.46 11.30 -10.16
C ASN A 104 5.62 9.77 -10.23
N PHE A 105 5.80 9.25 -11.45
CA PHE A 105 5.89 7.81 -11.69
C PHE A 105 6.95 7.11 -10.83
N ASP A 106 8.15 7.68 -10.69
CA ASP A 106 9.22 7.08 -9.89
C ASP A 106 8.85 6.91 -8.40
N THR A 107 8.05 7.83 -7.86
CA THR A 107 7.58 7.74 -6.46
C THR A 107 6.53 6.63 -6.33
N PHE A 108 5.58 6.59 -7.27
CA PHE A 108 4.60 5.51 -7.33
C PHE A 108 5.26 4.13 -7.50
N ALA A 109 6.18 3.97 -8.46
CA ALA A 109 6.89 2.72 -8.69
C ALA A 109 7.69 2.27 -7.45
N ARG A 110 8.28 3.22 -6.71
CA ARG A 110 8.97 2.92 -5.45
C ARG A 110 8.00 2.49 -4.34
N LEU A 111 6.86 3.16 -4.20
CA LEU A 111 5.80 2.76 -3.26
C LEU A 111 5.27 1.38 -3.61
N PHE A 112 4.88 1.17 -4.87
CA PHE A 112 4.34 -0.09 -5.36
C PHE A 112 5.29 -1.25 -5.08
N ARG A 113 6.59 -1.11 -5.40
CA ARG A 113 7.59 -2.11 -5.04
C ARG A 113 7.68 -2.38 -3.54
N ALA A 114 7.59 -1.36 -2.70
CA ALA A 114 7.72 -1.50 -1.25
C ALA A 114 6.55 -2.26 -0.61
N ILE A 115 5.34 -2.17 -1.19
CA ILE A 115 4.14 -2.85 -0.69
C ILE A 115 3.78 -4.11 -1.48
N TYR A 116 4.43 -4.36 -2.61
CA TYR A 116 4.11 -5.47 -3.50
C TYR A 116 4.41 -6.82 -2.85
N MET A 117 3.40 -7.70 -2.90
CA MET A 117 3.50 -9.12 -2.57
C MET A 117 2.62 -9.91 -3.55
N PRO A 118 3.07 -11.08 -4.01
CA PRO A 118 2.38 -11.85 -5.07
C PRO A 118 1.01 -12.40 -4.64
N GLN A 119 0.77 -12.56 -3.34
CA GLN A 119 -0.52 -13.03 -2.82
C GLN A 119 -1.57 -11.92 -2.61
N ASN A 120 -1.15 -10.66 -2.59
CA ASN A 120 -2.04 -9.52 -2.42
C ASN A 120 -2.69 -9.13 -3.75
N VAL A 121 -3.59 -8.15 -3.75
CA VAL A 121 -4.20 -7.60 -4.97
C VAL A 121 -4.19 -6.07 -4.94
N TYR A 122 -3.95 -5.44 -6.09
CA TYR A 122 -3.73 -4.00 -6.19
C TYR A 122 -4.62 -3.40 -7.27
N CYS A 123 -5.49 -2.47 -6.90
CA CYS A 123 -6.19 -1.62 -7.86
C CYS A 123 -5.55 -0.24 -7.87
N VAL A 124 -5.21 0.24 -9.07
CA VAL A 124 -4.60 1.55 -9.28
C VAL A 124 -5.56 2.44 -10.05
N HIS A 125 -6.01 3.51 -9.41
CA HIS A 125 -6.78 4.58 -10.05
C HIS A 125 -5.80 5.68 -10.46
N VAL A 126 -5.78 5.98 -11.75
CA VAL A 126 -4.99 7.08 -12.32
C VAL A 126 -5.94 8.23 -12.65
N ASP A 127 -5.69 9.41 -12.06
CA ASP A 127 -6.52 10.59 -12.31
C ASP A 127 -6.70 10.83 -13.81
N GLU A 128 -7.95 11.04 -14.23
CA GLU A 128 -8.29 11.27 -15.63
C GLU A 128 -7.55 12.49 -16.20
N LYS A 129 -7.18 13.46 -15.35
CA LYS A 129 -6.43 14.66 -15.73
C LYS A 129 -4.92 14.45 -15.85
N ALA A 130 -4.40 13.27 -15.47
CA ALA A 130 -2.98 12.98 -15.61
C ALA A 130 -2.56 12.93 -17.09
N THR A 131 -1.28 13.21 -17.36
CA THR A 131 -0.75 13.21 -18.73
C THR A 131 -0.80 11.81 -19.33
N VAL A 132 -0.85 11.73 -20.67
CA VAL A 132 -0.90 10.45 -21.39
C VAL A 132 0.35 9.62 -21.07
N GLU A 133 1.52 10.25 -21.03
CA GLU A 133 2.79 9.58 -20.74
C GLU A 133 2.82 8.96 -19.34
N PHE A 134 2.19 9.62 -18.35
CA PHE A 134 2.07 9.07 -17.01
C PHE A 134 1.15 7.86 -16.99
N LYS A 135 0.00 7.94 -17.67
CA LYS A 135 -0.96 6.82 -17.78
C LYS A 135 -0.31 5.61 -18.45
N ASP A 136 0.35 5.82 -19.58
CA ASP A 136 1.04 4.78 -20.34
C ASP A 136 2.15 4.12 -19.50
N SER A 137 2.92 4.92 -18.75
CA SER A 137 3.98 4.39 -17.88
C SER A 137 3.41 3.51 -16.75
N VAL A 138 2.29 3.92 -16.15
CA VAL A 138 1.62 3.13 -15.11
C VAL A 138 1.05 1.85 -15.71
N GLU A 139 0.37 1.92 -16.85
CA GLU A 139 -0.17 0.75 -17.54
C GLU A 139 0.94 -0.26 -17.89
N GLN A 140 2.05 0.24 -18.44
CA GLN A 140 3.20 -0.58 -18.78
C GLN A 140 3.77 -1.28 -17.54
N LEU A 141 3.91 -0.57 -16.41
CA LEU A 141 4.37 -1.16 -15.16
C LEU A 141 3.45 -2.29 -14.71
N LEU A 142 2.14 -2.01 -14.63
CA LEU A 142 1.16 -2.95 -14.10
C LEU A 142 0.98 -4.19 -14.99
N SER A 143 1.25 -4.08 -16.30
CA SER A 143 1.19 -5.21 -17.25
C SER A 143 2.09 -6.39 -16.86
N CYS A 144 3.13 -6.15 -16.04
CA CYS A 144 4.03 -7.18 -15.55
C CYS A 144 3.54 -7.90 -14.27
N PHE A 145 2.40 -7.51 -13.71
CA PHE A 145 1.91 -8.02 -12.43
C PHE A 145 0.49 -8.58 -12.58
N PRO A 146 0.29 -9.90 -12.49
CA PRO A 146 -1.03 -10.50 -12.72
C PRO A 146 -2.06 -10.16 -11.63
N ASN A 147 -1.61 -9.69 -10.47
CA ASN A 147 -2.42 -9.31 -9.32
C ASN A 147 -2.53 -7.78 -9.12
N ALA A 148 -2.14 -6.99 -10.12
CA ALA A 148 -2.31 -5.55 -10.11
C ALA A 148 -2.98 -5.07 -11.41
N PHE A 149 -3.92 -4.14 -11.30
CA PHE A 149 -4.70 -3.68 -12.45
C PHE A 149 -5.12 -2.22 -12.31
N LEU A 150 -5.41 -1.58 -13.45
CA LEU A 150 -6.02 -0.26 -13.50
C LEU A 150 -7.51 -0.34 -13.13
N ALA A 151 -8.01 0.63 -12.39
CA ALA A 151 -9.43 0.76 -12.09
C ALA A 151 -10.26 0.78 -13.38
N SER A 152 -11.41 0.11 -13.37
CA SER A 152 -12.33 0.04 -14.52
C SER A 152 -12.94 1.40 -14.87
N LYS A 153 -12.95 2.33 -13.92
CA LYS A 153 -13.45 3.70 -14.09
C LYS A 153 -12.53 4.71 -13.43
N MET A 154 -11.99 5.62 -14.25
CA MET A 154 -11.20 6.77 -13.79
C MET A 154 -12.10 7.97 -13.51
N GLU A 155 -11.65 8.86 -12.64
CA GLU A 155 -12.36 10.09 -12.24
C GLU A 155 -11.39 11.27 -12.38
N PRO A 156 -11.86 12.45 -12.79
CA PRO A 156 -11.06 13.67 -12.79
C PRO A 156 -11.02 14.25 -11.37
N VAL A 157 -10.06 13.80 -10.55
CA VAL A 157 -10.09 14.02 -9.10
C VAL A 157 -9.92 15.51 -8.75
N VAL A 158 -10.90 16.08 -8.04
CA VAL A 158 -10.90 17.45 -7.54
C VAL A 158 -10.63 17.44 -6.04
N TYR A 159 -9.66 18.25 -5.60
CA TYR A 159 -9.35 18.39 -4.18
C TYR A 159 -10.57 18.87 -3.39
N GLY A 160 -10.87 18.16 -2.29
CA GLY A 160 -12.04 18.41 -1.44
C GLY A 160 -13.38 18.04 -2.07
N GLY A 161 -13.37 17.40 -3.25
CA GLY A 161 -14.55 17.00 -3.99
C GLY A 161 -14.91 15.52 -3.80
N ILE A 162 -16.11 15.15 -4.26
CA ILE A 162 -16.60 13.76 -4.25
C ILE A 162 -15.78 12.83 -5.14
N SER A 163 -15.21 13.34 -6.22
CA SER A 163 -14.37 12.58 -7.15
C SER A 163 -13.21 11.87 -6.46
N ARG A 164 -12.66 12.42 -5.36
CA ARG A 164 -11.64 11.75 -4.54
C ARG A 164 -12.16 10.48 -3.89
N LEU A 165 -13.34 10.54 -3.26
CA LEU A 165 -13.99 9.37 -2.65
C LEU A 165 -14.45 8.38 -3.74
N GLN A 166 -14.95 8.89 -4.86
CA GLN A 166 -15.41 8.07 -5.98
C GLN A 166 -14.26 7.25 -6.60
N ALA A 167 -13.04 7.80 -6.67
CA ALA A 167 -11.86 7.06 -7.10
C ALA A 167 -11.59 5.83 -6.22
N ASP A 168 -11.69 5.96 -4.89
CA ASP A 168 -11.54 4.82 -3.97
C ASP A 168 -12.67 3.80 -4.18
N LEU A 169 -13.92 4.26 -4.34
CA LEU A 169 -15.09 3.40 -4.53
C LEU A 169 -15.05 2.62 -5.85
N ASN A 170 -14.52 3.20 -6.92
CA ASN A 170 -14.34 2.50 -8.20
C ASN A 170 -13.37 1.33 -8.03
N CYS A 171 -12.21 1.58 -7.42
CA CYS A 171 -11.26 0.51 -7.13
C CYS A 171 -11.82 -0.52 -6.15
N MET A 172 -12.55 -0.09 -5.12
CA MET A 172 -13.20 -0.97 -4.16
C MET A 172 -14.17 -1.93 -4.85
N LYS A 173 -14.93 -1.46 -5.84
CA LYS A 173 -15.85 -2.28 -6.63
C LYS A 173 -15.10 -3.33 -7.45
N ASP A 174 -14.02 -2.96 -8.11
CA ASP A 174 -13.22 -3.90 -8.90
C ASP A 174 -12.52 -4.95 -8.02
N LEU A 175 -12.02 -4.54 -6.86
CA LEU A 175 -11.43 -5.43 -5.86
C LEU A 175 -12.46 -6.41 -5.28
N ALA A 176 -13.71 -5.97 -5.08
CA ALA A 176 -14.78 -6.84 -4.61
C ALA A 176 -15.10 -7.96 -5.63
N ALA A 177 -14.93 -7.68 -6.93
CA ALA A 177 -15.09 -8.65 -8.01
C ALA A 177 -13.87 -9.56 -8.22
N SER A 178 -12.72 -9.26 -7.59
CA SER A 178 -11.52 -10.11 -7.67
C SER A 178 -11.76 -11.49 -7.04
N GLU A 179 -11.23 -12.53 -7.69
CA GLU A 179 -11.22 -13.91 -7.17
C GLU A 179 -10.28 -14.09 -5.98
N VAL A 180 -9.36 -13.15 -5.76
CA VAL A 180 -8.41 -13.19 -4.65
C VAL A 180 -9.20 -13.02 -3.34
N PRO A 181 -9.14 -13.97 -2.39
CA PRO A 181 -9.90 -13.90 -1.13
C PRO A 181 -9.15 -13.02 -0.11
N TRP A 182 -9.00 -11.74 -0.43
CA TRP A 182 -8.38 -10.74 0.44
C TRP A 182 -9.21 -10.47 1.70
N LYS A 183 -8.55 -10.00 2.77
CA LYS A 183 -9.16 -9.80 4.10
C LYS A 183 -9.44 -8.34 4.42
N TYR A 184 -8.49 -7.47 4.05
CA TYR A 184 -8.58 -6.02 4.26
C TYR A 184 -8.19 -5.27 3.00
N ALA A 185 -8.89 -4.18 2.72
CA ALA A 185 -8.53 -3.17 1.73
C ALA A 185 -7.91 -1.97 2.44
N LEU A 186 -6.73 -1.55 2.00
CA LEU A 186 -6.02 -0.34 2.47
C LEU A 186 -5.95 0.65 1.32
N ASN A 187 -6.37 1.89 1.53
CA ASN A 187 -6.19 2.94 0.52
C ASN A 187 -4.91 3.73 0.76
N THR A 188 -4.28 4.16 -0.33
CA THR A 188 -3.04 4.94 -0.35
C THR A 188 -3.08 5.97 -1.47
N CYS A 189 -2.34 7.05 -1.32
CA CYS A 189 -2.03 7.99 -2.38
C CYS A 189 -0.61 7.78 -2.91
N GLY A 190 -0.28 8.37 -4.07
CA GLY A 190 1.04 8.26 -4.69
C GLY A 190 2.22 8.84 -3.90
N GLN A 191 1.98 9.48 -2.75
CA GLN A 191 3.01 10.06 -1.87
C GLN A 191 3.14 9.33 -0.53
N ASP A 192 2.33 8.29 -0.28
CA ASP A 192 2.47 7.46 0.91
C ASP A 192 3.72 6.57 0.81
N PHE A 193 4.19 6.09 1.97
CA PHE A 193 5.24 5.10 2.04
C PHE A 193 5.10 4.20 3.27
N PRO A 194 5.26 2.86 3.15
CA PRO A 194 5.09 1.97 4.29
C PRO A 194 6.22 2.16 5.31
N LEU A 195 5.84 2.28 6.59
CA LEU A 195 6.76 2.26 7.75
C LEU A 195 6.89 0.86 8.37
N LYS A 196 6.15 -0.11 7.83
CA LYS A 196 6.01 -1.47 8.33
C LYS A 196 6.13 -2.46 7.20
N THR A 197 6.73 -3.60 7.48
CA THR A 197 6.77 -4.73 6.55
C THR A 197 5.36 -5.30 6.34
N ASN A 198 5.13 -6.00 5.23
CA ASN A 198 3.86 -6.68 4.97
C ASN A 198 3.48 -7.62 6.12
N ARG A 199 4.44 -8.39 6.66
CA ARG A 199 4.22 -9.25 7.83
C ARG A 199 3.74 -8.48 9.07
N GLU A 200 4.35 -7.34 9.39
CA GLU A 200 3.91 -6.49 10.51
C GLU A 200 2.50 -5.93 10.27
N ILE A 201 2.18 -5.50 9.04
CA ILE A 201 0.84 -5.03 8.67
C ILE A 201 -0.19 -6.15 8.85
N VAL A 202 0.10 -7.35 8.34
CA VAL A 202 -0.75 -8.55 8.50
C VAL A 202 -1.00 -8.86 9.98
N GLN A 203 0.05 -8.88 10.79
CA GLN A 203 -0.05 -9.17 12.22
C GLN A 203 -0.88 -8.11 12.96
N TYR A 204 -0.70 -6.83 12.62
CA TYR A 204 -1.47 -5.74 13.19
C TYR A 204 -2.96 -5.87 12.82
N LEU A 205 -3.29 -6.08 11.54
CA LEU A 205 -4.67 -6.21 11.07
C LEU A 205 -5.38 -7.45 11.62
N LYS A 206 -4.67 -8.58 11.82
CA LYS A 206 -5.22 -9.75 12.50
C LYS A 206 -5.70 -9.42 13.91
N GLY A 207 -5.04 -8.50 14.61
CA GLY A 207 -5.44 -8.03 15.94
C GLY A 207 -6.81 -7.34 15.98
N PHE A 208 -7.29 -6.79 14.85
CA PHE A 208 -8.59 -6.12 14.77
C PHE A 208 -9.77 -7.09 14.62
N LYS A 209 -9.53 -8.37 14.36
CA LYS A 209 -10.57 -9.42 14.32
C LYS A 209 -11.77 -9.05 13.44
N GLY A 210 -11.53 -8.49 12.26
CA GLY A 210 -12.56 -8.08 11.30
C GLY A 210 -13.06 -6.64 11.49
N LYS A 211 -12.64 -5.92 12.54
CA LYS A 211 -12.99 -4.51 12.73
C LYS A 211 -12.21 -3.61 11.79
N ASN A 212 -12.84 -2.51 11.40
CA ASN A 212 -12.26 -1.52 10.49
C ASN A 212 -11.44 -0.47 11.24
N ILE A 213 -10.48 0.13 10.56
CA ILE A 213 -9.67 1.24 11.05
C ILE A 213 -10.10 2.51 10.32
N THR A 214 -10.99 3.27 10.97
CA THR A 214 -11.51 4.56 10.49
C THR A 214 -11.47 5.58 11.65
N PRO A 215 -10.28 6.11 12.00
CA PRO A 215 -10.16 7.03 13.13
C PRO A 215 -11.00 8.28 12.88
N GLY A 216 -11.72 8.74 13.90
CA GLY A 216 -12.46 9.99 13.82
C GLY A 216 -13.33 10.30 15.04
N VAL A 217 -13.85 11.51 15.03
CA VAL A 217 -14.53 12.19 16.13
C VAL A 217 -15.84 12.83 15.66
N LEU A 218 -16.64 13.32 16.60
CA LEU A 218 -17.79 14.16 16.25
C LEU A 218 -17.31 15.44 15.52
N PRO A 219 -18.17 16.06 14.68
CA PRO A 219 -17.75 17.15 13.81
C PRO A 219 -17.13 18.31 14.62
N PRO A 220 -15.86 18.65 14.39
CA PRO A 220 -15.29 19.85 14.99
C PRO A 220 -15.93 21.10 14.38
N ALA A 221 -15.93 22.22 15.10
CA ALA A 221 -16.61 23.45 14.69
C ALA A 221 -16.27 23.92 13.26
N HIS A 222 -15.01 23.76 12.85
CA HIS A 222 -14.55 24.15 11.51
C HIS A 222 -15.08 23.22 10.38
N ALA A 223 -15.45 21.98 10.70
CA ALA A 223 -15.93 20.99 9.73
C ALA A 223 -17.45 21.05 9.53
N VAL A 224 -18.21 21.64 10.46
CA VAL A 224 -19.68 21.75 10.37
C VAL A 224 -20.14 22.37 9.05
N GLY A 225 -19.42 23.39 8.56
CA GLY A 225 -19.73 24.05 7.29
C GLY A 225 -19.67 23.12 6.08
N ARG A 226 -18.85 22.07 6.13
CA ARG A 226 -18.58 21.14 5.01
C ARG A 226 -19.78 20.26 4.66
N THR A 227 -20.62 19.96 5.65
CA THR A 227 -21.82 19.14 5.52
C THR A 227 -23.12 19.91 5.74
N LYS A 228 -23.04 21.14 6.24
CA LYS A 228 -24.20 22.04 6.37
C LYS A 228 -24.65 22.63 5.03
N TYR A 229 -23.71 22.93 4.13
CA TYR A 229 -23.99 23.59 2.85
C TYR A 229 -23.73 22.66 1.67
N VAL A 230 -24.43 22.90 0.57
CA VAL A 230 -24.20 22.26 -0.73
C VAL A 230 -22.91 22.80 -1.32
N HIS A 231 -22.04 21.89 -1.76
CA HIS A 231 -20.78 22.16 -2.43
C HIS A 231 -20.80 21.59 -3.85
N ARG A 232 -20.17 22.28 -4.80
CA ARG A 232 -20.12 21.85 -6.20
C ARG A 232 -18.68 21.78 -6.68
N GLU A 233 -18.33 20.67 -7.31
CA GLU A 233 -17.07 20.55 -8.05
C GLU A 233 -17.14 21.39 -9.32
N HIS A 234 -16.05 22.11 -9.59
CA HIS A 234 -15.82 22.81 -10.83
C HIS A 234 -14.54 22.28 -11.46
N LEU A 235 -14.71 21.69 -12.64
CA LEU A 235 -13.60 21.23 -13.48
C LEU A 235 -13.19 22.36 -14.42
N GLY A 236 -12.00 22.92 -14.17
CA GLY A 236 -11.35 23.87 -15.06
C GLY A 236 -10.15 23.25 -15.76
N LYS A 237 -9.78 23.82 -16.91
CA LYS A 237 -8.59 23.39 -17.68
C LYS A 237 -7.28 23.59 -16.91
N GLU A 238 -7.20 24.67 -16.14
CA GLU A 238 -5.99 25.02 -15.38
C GLU A 238 -6.14 24.71 -13.88
N LEU A 239 -7.33 24.98 -13.32
CA LEU A 239 -7.61 24.75 -11.91
C LEU A 239 -8.99 24.12 -11.73
N SER A 240 -9.02 23.01 -10.99
CA SER A 240 -10.25 22.40 -10.51
C SER A 240 -10.40 22.67 -9.01
N TYR A 241 -11.60 22.99 -8.56
CA TYR A 241 -11.86 23.37 -7.16
C TYR A 241 -13.32 23.10 -6.77
N VAL A 242 -13.60 23.21 -5.47
CA VAL A 242 -14.94 23.03 -4.92
C VAL A 242 -15.46 24.37 -4.40
N ILE A 243 -16.68 24.74 -4.80
CA ILE A 243 -17.35 25.97 -4.36
C ILE A 243 -18.45 25.64 -3.36
N ARG A 244 -18.44 26.30 -2.20
CA ARG A 244 -19.57 26.30 -1.28
C ARG A 244 -20.68 27.22 -1.79
N THR A 245 -21.89 26.71 -1.90
CA THR A 245 -23.09 27.49 -2.23
C THR A 245 -23.78 28.02 -0.96
N THR A 246 -24.81 28.85 -1.12
CA THR A 246 -25.66 29.30 0.00
C THR A 246 -26.74 28.29 0.38
N ALA A 247 -26.97 27.25 -0.42
CA ALA A 247 -28.00 26.26 -0.19
C ALA A 247 -27.63 25.34 0.99
N LEU A 248 -28.59 25.14 1.89
CA LEU A 248 -28.47 24.21 3.02
C LEU A 248 -28.73 22.78 2.54
N LYS A 249 -28.00 21.83 3.13
CA LYS A 249 -28.27 20.40 2.91
C LYS A 249 -29.43 19.92 3.77
N PRO A 250 -30.21 18.93 3.30
CA PRO A 250 -31.13 18.20 4.16
C PRO A 250 -30.35 17.45 5.25
N PRO A 251 -31.01 17.04 6.35
CA PRO A 251 -30.38 16.19 7.35
C PRO A 251 -29.83 14.90 6.72
N PRO A 252 -28.79 14.28 7.31
CA PRO A 252 -28.28 12.99 6.86
C PRO A 252 -29.39 11.93 6.79
N PRO A 253 -29.34 11.01 5.81
CA PRO A 253 -30.32 9.95 5.69
C PRO A 253 -30.26 9.01 6.90
N HIS A 254 -31.35 8.27 7.15
CA HIS A 254 -31.45 7.27 8.22
C HIS A 254 -31.13 7.80 9.63
N ASN A 255 -31.30 9.11 9.87
CA ASN A 255 -30.92 9.79 11.12
C ASN A 255 -29.46 9.52 11.53
N LEU A 256 -28.57 9.34 10.55
CA LEU A 256 -27.16 9.09 10.82
C LEU A 256 -26.51 10.33 11.46
N THR A 257 -25.71 10.08 12.51
CA THR A 257 -24.82 11.09 13.06
C THR A 257 -23.56 11.12 12.20
N ILE A 258 -23.23 12.27 11.63
CA ILE A 258 -22.01 12.43 10.83
C ILE A 258 -20.80 12.55 11.75
N TYR A 259 -19.76 11.80 11.45
CA TYR A 259 -18.45 11.86 12.10
C TYR A 259 -17.40 12.35 11.10
N PHE A 260 -16.31 12.93 11.59
CA PHE A 260 -15.17 13.35 10.77
C PHE A 260 -13.89 12.62 11.19
N GLY A 261 -13.07 12.27 10.22
CA GLY A 261 -11.92 11.39 10.34
C GLY A 261 -10.96 11.54 9.17
N SER A 262 -10.15 10.50 8.95
CA SER A 262 -9.21 10.47 7.83
C SER A 262 -9.85 9.89 6.57
N ALA A 263 -9.42 10.39 5.41
CA ALA A 263 -9.63 9.74 4.12
C ALA A 263 -8.93 8.37 4.03
N TYR A 264 -7.88 8.14 4.83
CA TYR A 264 -7.07 6.92 4.81
C TYR A 264 -7.55 5.91 5.85
N VAL A 265 -7.83 4.69 5.38
CA VAL A 265 -8.58 3.67 6.11
C VAL A 265 -8.04 2.27 5.83
N ALA A 266 -8.30 1.34 6.76
CA ALA A 266 -8.19 -0.08 6.53
C ALA A 266 -9.55 -0.74 6.78
N LEU A 267 -10.14 -1.32 5.74
CA LEU A 267 -11.51 -1.80 5.74
C LEU A 267 -11.55 -3.31 5.54
N SER A 268 -12.34 -4.02 6.33
CA SER A 268 -12.57 -5.46 6.12
C SER A 268 -13.31 -5.71 4.80
N ARG A 269 -13.19 -6.91 4.24
CA ARG A 269 -13.93 -7.30 3.03
C ARG A 269 -15.43 -7.27 3.25
N GLU A 270 -15.88 -7.66 4.43
CA GLU A 270 -17.28 -7.60 4.84
C GLU A 270 -17.80 -6.15 4.88
N PHE A 271 -17.00 -5.22 5.42
CA PHE A 271 -17.34 -3.80 5.42
C PHE A 271 -17.40 -3.21 4.00
N THR A 272 -16.43 -3.54 3.15
CA THR A 272 -16.46 -3.16 1.74
C THR A 272 -17.73 -3.65 1.05
N ASN A 273 -18.16 -4.89 1.31
CA ASN A 273 -19.41 -5.41 0.75
C ASN A 273 -20.63 -4.63 1.26
N PHE A 274 -20.65 -4.24 2.53
CA PHE A 274 -21.66 -3.35 3.11
C PHE A 274 -21.67 -1.98 2.40
N VAL A 275 -20.51 -1.35 2.20
CA VAL A 275 -20.40 -0.05 1.52
C VAL A 275 -21.01 -0.08 0.11
N LEU A 276 -20.80 -1.18 -0.61
CA LEU A 276 -21.22 -1.30 -2.01
C LEU A 276 -22.71 -1.66 -2.20
N HIS A 277 -23.36 -2.26 -1.20
CA HIS A 277 -24.70 -2.85 -1.39
C HIS A 277 -25.75 -2.43 -0.37
N ASP A 278 -25.37 -1.98 0.84
CA ASP A 278 -26.35 -1.62 1.86
C ASP A 278 -27.03 -0.28 1.53
N PRO A 279 -28.37 -0.20 1.55
CA PRO A 279 -29.09 1.04 1.25
C PRO A 279 -28.63 2.24 2.10
N ARG A 280 -28.25 2.03 3.36
CA ARG A 280 -27.77 3.11 4.23
C ARG A 280 -26.45 3.69 3.73
N ALA A 281 -25.56 2.83 3.22
CA ALA A 281 -24.29 3.26 2.64
C ALA A 281 -24.49 4.00 1.32
N LEU A 282 -25.36 3.47 0.44
CA LEU A 282 -25.68 4.08 -0.84
C LEU A 282 -26.37 5.44 -0.67
N ASP A 283 -27.31 5.55 0.26
CA ASP A 283 -28.00 6.80 0.56
C ASP A 283 -27.04 7.84 1.18
N LEU A 284 -26.15 7.42 2.09
CA LEU A 284 -25.13 8.32 2.64
C LEU A 284 -24.15 8.79 1.54
N LEU A 285 -23.76 7.91 0.63
CA LEU A 285 -22.91 8.27 -0.51
C LEU A 285 -23.61 9.31 -1.37
N GLN A 286 -24.87 9.08 -1.72
CA GLN A 286 -25.67 10.00 -2.52
C GLN A 286 -25.82 11.36 -1.82
N TRP A 287 -26.07 11.36 -0.51
CA TRP A 287 -26.13 12.59 0.30
C TRP A 287 -24.75 13.29 0.39
N SER A 288 -23.64 12.55 0.32
CA SER A 288 -22.30 13.11 0.44
C SER A 288 -21.75 13.72 -0.86
N LYS A 289 -22.40 13.48 -2.02
CA LYS A 289 -21.88 13.92 -3.34
C LYS A 289 -21.63 15.42 -3.47
N ASP A 290 -22.41 16.22 -2.77
CA ASP A 290 -22.38 17.68 -2.79
C ASP A 290 -21.98 18.26 -1.41
N THR A 291 -21.08 17.56 -0.72
CA THR A 291 -20.41 18.03 0.49
C THR A 291 -18.94 18.36 0.22
N PHE A 292 -18.26 19.01 1.16
CA PHE A 292 -16.82 19.26 1.05
C PHE A 292 -16.01 18.18 1.77
N SER A 293 -15.04 17.59 1.07
CA SER A 293 -14.18 16.49 1.53
C SER A 293 -14.96 15.28 2.08
N PRO A 294 -15.84 14.66 1.27
CA PRO A 294 -16.67 13.55 1.73
C PRO A 294 -15.90 12.31 2.16
N ASP A 295 -14.70 12.11 1.64
CA ASP A 295 -13.74 11.10 2.06
C ASP A 295 -13.38 11.20 3.55
N GLU A 296 -13.44 12.39 4.14
CA GLU A 296 -13.15 12.61 5.57
C GLU A 296 -14.35 12.35 6.51
N HIS A 297 -15.56 12.11 5.99
CA HIS A 297 -16.70 11.74 6.86
C HIS A 297 -17.40 10.44 6.47
N PHE A 298 -17.33 10.02 5.21
CA PHE A 298 -18.05 8.86 4.70
C PHE A 298 -17.66 7.57 5.42
N TRP A 299 -16.36 7.24 5.43
CA TRP A 299 -15.84 6.00 6.01
C TRP A 299 -16.13 5.89 7.50
N VAL A 300 -15.76 6.94 8.25
CA VAL A 300 -15.93 6.96 9.70
C VAL A 300 -17.40 6.95 10.09
N THR A 301 -18.29 7.62 9.35
CA THR A 301 -19.73 7.61 9.64
C THR A 301 -20.32 6.21 9.45
N LEU A 302 -20.01 5.55 8.34
CA LEU A 302 -20.50 4.18 8.09
C LEU A 302 -20.00 3.18 9.13
N ASN A 303 -18.75 3.31 9.59
CA ASN A 303 -18.19 2.44 10.62
C ASN A 303 -18.79 2.65 12.03
N ARG A 304 -19.70 3.63 12.22
CA ARG A 304 -20.44 3.83 13.48
C ARG A 304 -21.86 3.28 13.44
N ILE A 305 -22.26 2.67 12.33
CA ILE A 305 -23.55 1.99 12.22
C ILE A 305 -23.48 0.67 13.02
N PRO A 306 -24.35 0.43 14.03
CA PRO A 306 -24.21 -0.68 14.98
C PRO A 306 -24.13 -2.10 14.40
N VAL A 307 -24.59 -2.30 13.16
CA VAL A 307 -24.58 -3.62 12.48
C VAL A 307 -23.23 -3.91 11.82
N VAL A 308 -22.34 -2.92 11.76
CA VAL A 308 -21.18 -2.89 10.85
C VAL A 308 -19.84 -2.80 11.62
N SER A 309 -19.88 -2.54 12.93
CA SER A 309 -18.76 -2.17 13.82
C SER A 309 -18.37 -3.23 14.85
#